data_AF-A0AAU9IUC8-F1
#
_entry.id   AF-A0AAU9IUC8-F1
#
_cell.length_a   1.000
_cell.length_b   1.000
_cell.length_c   1.000
_cell.angle_alpha   90.00
_cell.angle_beta   90.00
_cell.angle_gamma   90.00
#
_symmetry.space_group_name_H-M   'P 1'
#
loop_
_entity.id
_entity.type
_entity.pdbx_description
1 polymer ?
#
loop_
_entity_poly.entity_id
_entity_poly.type
_entity_poly.pdbx_seq_one_letter_code
_entity_poly.pdbx_strand_id
1 'polypeptide(L)'
;MRALFLAFLIGAVLDFNSGFSARRVRAESTSPNDLEVHQIISGLLEGLPTEAQYPEIKDCISGTDKISENFSLAISSYKLSTAESATQTLKYLAAALNQFPRFLDCNPVERDLSRVYHSLNVFQNPLTFSFAENKSLKVNEREIHWYLDQAMKFFEAKRWKDFGFYLGTCLGKVGGSGIQVIGY
;
A
#
# COMPACT_ATOMS: atom_id res chain seq x y z
N MET A 1 32.73 -43.44 -42.83
CA MET A 1 31.46 -44.20 -42.85
C MET A 1 31.17 -44.63 -41.42
N ARG A 2 30.08 -44.35 -40.73
CA ARG A 2 28.74 -43.79 -41.00
C ARG A 2 28.27 -43.10 -39.70
N ALA A 3 27.49 -42.03 -39.85
CA ALA A 3 26.72 -41.41 -38.78
C ALA A 3 25.48 -42.27 -38.40
N LEU A 4 24.95 -42.12 -37.18
CA LEU A 4 23.60 -41.59 -36.93
C LEU A 4 23.23 -41.60 -35.41
N PHE A 5 22.88 -40.41 -34.91
CA PHE A 5 21.79 -40.04 -33.97
C PHE A 5 21.54 -40.82 -32.66
N LEU A 6 21.54 -40.10 -31.52
CA LEU A 6 20.30 -39.58 -30.92
C LEU A 6 20.62 -38.67 -29.70
N ALA A 7 19.80 -37.62 -29.59
CA ALA A 7 19.86 -36.54 -28.61
C ALA A 7 18.97 -36.81 -27.38
N PHE A 8 18.92 -35.84 -26.45
CA PHE A 8 18.07 -35.71 -25.24
C PHE A 8 18.57 -36.54 -24.03
N LEU A 9 18.71 -36.04 -22.80
CA LEU A 9 18.25 -34.81 -22.15
C LEU A 9 18.84 -34.71 -20.72
N ILE A 10 18.85 -33.49 -20.16
CA ILE A 10 18.88 -33.09 -18.74
C ILE A 10 20.25 -33.26 -18.03
N GLY A 11 20.91 -32.23 -17.48
CA GLY A 11 20.46 -30.87 -17.13
C GLY A 11 20.24 -30.69 -15.63
N ALA A 12 21.30 -30.86 -14.82
CA ALA A 12 21.53 -30.31 -13.47
C ALA A 12 22.96 -30.77 -13.11
N VAL A 13 23.88 -30.00 -12.53
CA VAL A 13 23.80 -29.26 -11.28
C VAL A 13 24.98 -28.27 -11.26
N LEU A 14 24.82 -27.21 -10.46
CA LEU A 14 25.85 -26.32 -9.89
C LEU A 14 26.36 -25.19 -10.80
N ASP A 15 25.81 -24.01 -10.58
CA ASP A 15 26.67 -22.89 -10.15
C ASP A 15 25.87 -21.95 -9.25
N PHE A 16 26.18 -22.05 -7.96
CA PHE A 16 25.81 -21.11 -6.93
C PHE A 16 26.87 -20.01 -6.94
N ASN A 17 26.40 -18.75 -6.98
CA ASN A 17 27.15 -17.56 -6.60
C ASN A 17 28.09 -16.93 -7.66
N SER A 18 27.53 -16.07 -8.51
CA SER A 18 28.03 -14.70 -8.72
C SER A 18 27.10 -13.96 -9.68
N GLY A 19 26.49 -12.89 -9.20
CA GLY A 19 25.71 -11.98 -10.04
C GLY A 19 24.20 -12.13 -9.87
N PHE A 20 23.68 -11.70 -8.73
CA PHE A 20 22.39 -10.99 -8.73
C PHE A 20 22.61 -9.67 -9.47
N SER A 21 22.83 -9.78 -10.79
CA SER A 21 22.83 -8.66 -11.70
C SER A 21 21.47 -8.03 -11.54
N ALA A 22 21.47 -6.78 -11.09
CA ALA A 22 20.31 -5.90 -11.06
C ALA A 22 19.75 -5.80 -12.48
N ARG A 23 19.01 -6.82 -12.90
CA ARG A 23 18.10 -6.75 -14.03
C ARG A 23 16.98 -5.88 -13.52
N ARG A 24 17.17 -4.58 -13.71
CA ARG A 24 16.14 -3.55 -13.76
C ARG A 24 15.03 -4.15 -14.63
N VAL A 25 14.04 -4.80 -14.00
CA VAL A 25 12.73 -4.93 -14.62
C VAL A 25 12.35 -3.50 -14.88
N ARG A 26 12.28 -3.15 -16.16
CA ARG A 26 11.75 -1.86 -16.59
C ARG A 26 10.27 -1.91 -16.20
N ALA A 27 9.98 -1.52 -14.97
CA ALA A 27 8.64 -1.26 -14.50
C ALA A 27 8.17 -0.02 -15.27
N GLU A 28 7.58 -0.25 -16.43
CA GLU A 28 6.95 0.79 -17.24
C GLU A 28 5.68 1.25 -16.49
N SER A 29 5.84 2.25 -15.63
CA SER A 29 4.83 3.21 -15.11
C SER A 29 3.66 2.69 -14.24
N THR A 30 3.89 2.49 -12.94
CA THR A 30 2.79 2.42 -11.94
C THR A 30 3.06 3.21 -10.65
N SER A 31 4.11 4.02 -10.59
CA SER A 31 4.33 4.94 -9.47
C SER A 31 3.54 6.23 -9.70
N PRO A 32 2.66 6.63 -8.76
CA PRO A 32 1.91 7.89 -8.87
C PRO A 32 2.84 9.10 -9.06
N ASN A 33 2.46 10.07 -9.90
CA ASN A 33 3.10 11.40 -9.91
C ASN A 33 2.50 12.31 -8.82
N ASP A 34 3.01 13.54 -8.67
CA ASP A 34 2.57 14.47 -7.62
C ASP A 34 1.05 14.76 -7.64
N LEU A 35 0.45 14.95 -8.81
CA LEU A 35 -0.99 15.19 -8.95
C LEU A 35 -1.80 13.96 -8.53
N GLU A 36 -1.30 12.77 -8.85
CA GLU A 36 -1.91 11.51 -8.48
C GLU A 36 -1.78 11.28 -6.97
N VAL A 37 -0.62 11.55 -6.36
CA VAL A 37 -0.44 11.49 -4.90
C VAL A 37 -1.38 12.47 -4.18
N HIS A 38 -1.63 13.65 -4.76
CA HIS A 38 -2.66 14.55 -4.24
C HIS A 38 -4.06 13.92 -4.24
N GLN A 39 -4.44 13.20 -5.28
CA GLN A 39 -5.71 12.47 -5.29
C GLN A 39 -5.74 11.37 -4.22
N ILE A 40 -4.62 10.66 -4.01
CA ILE A 40 -4.50 9.64 -2.96
C ILE A 40 -4.68 10.26 -1.56
N ILE A 41 -4.02 11.39 -1.27
CA ILE A 41 -4.13 12.07 0.01
C ILE A 41 -5.57 12.57 0.24
N SER A 42 -6.18 13.19 -0.78
CA SER A 42 -7.58 13.64 -0.72
C SER A 42 -8.53 12.47 -0.43
N GLY A 43 -8.37 11.36 -1.15
CA GLY A 43 -9.15 10.15 -0.90
C GLY A 43 -8.94 9.59 0.51
N LEU A 44 -7.68 9.49 0.94
CA LEU A 44 -7.34 8.96 2.26
C LEU A 44 -8.01 9.73 3.39
N LEU A 45 -8.05 11.05 3.27
CA LEU A 45 -8.70 11.91 4.24
C LEU A 45 -10.22 11.77 4.21
N GLU A 46 -10.83 11.60 3.03
CA GLU A 46 -12.26 11.29 2.89
C GLU A 46 -12.64 9.91 3.43
N GLY A 47 -11.72 8.94 3.35
CA GLY A 47 -11.93 7.58 3.84
C GLY A 47 -11.78 7.44 5.36
N LEU A 48 -11.11 8.40 6.01
CA LEU A 48 -11.00 8.44 7.46
C LEU A 48 -12.33 8.92 8.07
N PRO A 49 -12.78 8.33 9.19
CA PRO A 49 -14.01 8.73 9.86
C PRO A 49 -13.79 10.02 10.68
N THR A 50 -13.54 11.12 9.97
CA THR A 50 -13.43 12.48 10.55
C THR A 50 -14.50 13.37 9.94
N GLU A 51 -14.97 14.37 10.68
CA GLU A 51 -15.89 15.40 10.17
C GLU A 51 -15.16 16.48 9.37
N ALA A 52 -13.84 16.37 9.25
CA ALA A 52 -13.00 17.38 8.62
C ALA A 52 -13.01 17.23 7.10
N GLN A 53 -13.24 18.34 6.40
CA GLN A 53 -13.08 18.44 4.94
C GLN A 53 -11.75 19.11 4.62
N TYR A 54 -10.98 18.61 3.65
CA TYR A 54 -9.59 19.02 3.40
C TYR A 54 -9.37 19.68 2.01
N PRO A 55 -10.03 20.81 1.71
CA PRO A 55 -10.03 21.40 0.37
C PRO A 55 -8.68 21.99 -0.09
N GLU A 56 -7.81 22.39 0.85
CA GLU A 56 -6.59 23.17 0.56
C GLU A 56 -5.28 22.35 0.57
N ILE A 57 -5.36 21.02 0.58
CA ILE A 57 -4.15 20.18 0.73
C ILE A 57 -3.28 20.14 -0.54
N LYS A 58 -3.77 20.69 -1.67
CA LYS A 58 -3.11 20.63 -2.97
C LYS A 58 -1.78 21.37 -2.98
N ASP A 59 -1.72 22.52 -2.31
CA ASP A 59 -0.56 23.42 -2.35
C ASP A 59 0.58 22.93 -1.45
N CYS A 60 0.34 21.86 -0.69
CA CYS A 60 1.27 21.30 0.27
C CYS A 60 2.11 20.14 -0.24
N ILE A 61 1.78 19.60 -1.40
CA ILE A 61 2.30 18.30 -1.83
C ILE A 61 3.50 18.53 -2.75
N SER A 62 4.67 18.16 -2.25
CA SER A 62 5.91 18.11 -3.01
C SER A 62 6.79 16.95 -2.54
N GLY A 63 7.73 16.55 -3.39
CA GLY A 63 8.72 15.49 -3.08
C GLY A 63 8.06 14.14 -2.81
N THR A 64 7.17 13.71 -3.69
CA THR A 64 6.36 12.50 -3.48
C THR A 64 7.02 11.20 -3.94
N ASP A 65 8.22 11.25 -4.53
CA ASP A 65 8.92 10.10 -5.12
C ASP A 65 8.93 8.87 -4.20
N LYS A 66 9.31 9.04 -2.93
CA LYS A 66 9.35 7.94 -1.95
C LYS A 66 7.95 7.42 -1.57
N ILE A 67 6.93 8.28 -1.59
CA ILE A 67 5.54 7.86 -1.34
C ILE A 67 5.08 6.97 -2.49
N SER A 68 5.32 7.42 -3.71
CA SER A 68 4.95 6.72 -4.93
C SER A 68 5.68 5.39 -5.10
N GLU A 69 6.98 5.36 -4.77
CA GLU A 69 7.77 4.14 -4.72
C GLU A 69 7.20 3.14 -3.71
N ASN A 70 6.95 3.58 -2.47
CA ASN A 70 6.40 2.72 -1.42
C ASN A 70 5.01 2.18 -1.78
N PHE A 71 4.13 2.98 -2.38
CA PHE A 71 2.86 2.45 -2.86
C PHE A 71 3.05 1.38 -3.93
N SER A 72 3.94 1.60 -4.90
CA SER A 72 4.24 0.62 -5.95
C SER A 72 4.78 -0.70 -5.38
N LEU A 73 5.64 -0.62 -4.36
CA LEU A 73 6.19 -1.76 -3.65
C LEU A 73 5.13 -2.51 -2.82
N ALA A 74 4.20 -1.76 -2.20
CA ALA A 74 3.06 -2.35 -1.50
C ALA A 74 2.18 -3.18 -2.44
N ILE A 75 1.80 -2.63 -3.60
CA ILE A 75 1.00 -3.35 -4.61
C ILE A 75 1.74 -4.61 -5.08
N SER A 76 3.04 -4.47 -5.39
CA SER A 76 3.85 -5.58 -5.89
C SER A 76 3.95 -6.72 -4.86
N SER A 77 4.07 -6.36 -3.58
CA SER A 77 4.08 -7.33 -2.47
C SER A 77 2.71 -7.99 -2.32
N TYR A 78 1.62 -7.21 -2.35
CA TYR A 78 0.26 -7.70 -2.11
C TYR A 78 -0.13 -8.86 -3.04
N LYS A 79 0.29 -8.79 -4.32
CA LYS A 79 0.00 -9.80 -5.35
C LYS A 79 0.48 -11.21 -4.99
N LEU A 80 1.49 -11.34 -4.15
CA LEU A 80 2.06 -12.64 -3.81
C LEU A 80 1.16 -13.45 -2.87
N SER A 81 0.19 -12.81 -2.19
CA SER A 81 -0.84 -13.46 -1.35
C SER A 81 -0.31 -14.38 -0.23
N THR A 82 0.96 -14.25 0.16
CA THR A 82 1.56 -14.98 1.30
C THR A 82 1.53 -14.15 2.58
N ALA A 83 1.68 -14.79 3.75
CA ALA A 83 1.78 -14.09 5.03
C ALA A 83 2.97 -13.10 5.10
N GLU A 84 4.11 -13.48 4.52
CA GLU A 84 5.28 -12.62 4.38
C GLU A 84 4.95 -11.40 3.52
N SER A 85 4.29 -11.63 2.38
CA SER A 85 3.92 -10.57 1.45
C SER A 85 2.85 -9.62 2.01
N ALA A 86 1.92 -10.13 2.81
CA ALA A 86 0.94 -9.32 3.53
C ALA A 86 1.64 -8.42 4.56
N THR A 87 2.60 -8.97 5.30
CA THR A 87 3.45 -8.20 6.22
C THR A 87 4.23 -7.11 5.48
N GLN A 88 4.84 -7.47 4.35
CA GLN A 88 5.63 -6.53 3.54
C GLN A 88 4.76 -5.44 2.91
N THR A 89 3.56 -5.78 2.46
CA THR A 89 2.55 -4.82 1.96
C THR A 89 2.22 -3.79 3.04
N LEU A 90 1.92 -4.24 4.26
CA LEU A 90 1.63 -3.34 5.37
C LEU A 90 2.82 -2.45 5.71
N LYS A 91 4.06 -2.98 5.70
CA LYS A 91 5.28 -2.19 5.91
C LYS A 91 5.44 -1.07 4.88
N TYR A 92 5.23 -1.37 3.59
CA TYR A 92 5.34 -0.36 2.55
C TYR A 92 4.23 0.68 2.61
N LEU A 93 2.99 0.27 2.89
CA LEU A 93 1.89 1.22 3.13
C LEU A 93 2.20 2.11 4.33
N ALA A 94 2.65 1.53 5.45
CA ALA A 94 3.07 2.27 6.64
C ALA A 94 4.19 3.28 6.33
N ALA A 95 5.18 2.90 5.51
CA ALA A 95 6.26 3.79 5.10
C ALA A 95 5.79 4.95 4.20
N ALA A 96 4.86 4.70 3.27
CA ALA A 96 4.24 5.75 2.46
C ALA A 96 3.45 6.73 3.33
N LEU A 97 2.61 6.19 4.20
CA LEU A 97 1.70 6.93 5.06
C LEU A 97 2.43 7.73 6.17
N ASN A 98 3.62 7.29 6.57
CA ASN A 98 4.48 8.03 7.50
C ASN A 98 4.88 9.42 7.00
N GLN A 99 4.81 9.65 5.70
CA GLN A 99 5.13 10.95 5.12
C GLN A 99 3.93 11.89 5.09
N PHE A 100 2.71 11.40 5.36
CA PHE A 100 1.48 12.19 5.24
C PHE A 100 1.34 13.33 6.26
N PRO A 101 1.72 13.14 7.54
CA PRO A 101 1.81 14.23 8.52
C PRO A 101 2.37 15.55 8.01
N ARG A 102 3.46 15.51 7.24
CA ARG A 102 4.12 16.72 6.73
C ARG A 102 3.22 17.55 5.81
N PHE A 103 2.24 16.93 5.16
CA PHE A 103 1.26 17.59 4.31
C PHE A 103 0.03 18.08 5.08
N LEU A 104 -0.06 17.74 6.36
CA LEU A 104 -1.08 18.28 7.25
C LEU A 104 -0.54 19.50 8.00
N ASP A 105 0.76 19.50 8.32
CA ASP A 105 1.43 20.60 9.02
C ASP A 105 1.67 21.85 8.14
N CYS A 106 1.60 21.70 6.81
CA CYS A 106 1.78 22.78 5.83
C CYS A 106 0.63 23.80 5.80
N ASN A 107 -0.55 23.42 6.27
CA ASN A 107 -1.72 24.26 6.37
C ASN A 107 -2.37 23.92 7.72
N PRO A 108 -1.90 24.55 8.81
CA PRO A 108 -2.37 24.29 10.16
C PRO A 108 -3.75 24.92 10.30
N VAL A 109 -4.73 24.37 9.61
CA VAL A 109 -6.11 24.65 9.95
C VAL A 109 -6.33 24.04 11.33
N GLU A 110 -6.99 24.77 12.23
CA GLU A 110 -7.35 24.32 13.58
C GLU A 110 -8.20 23.05 13.52
N ARG A 111 -7.56 21.90 13.33
CA ARG A 111 -8.23 20.62 13.08
C ARG A 111 -7.63 19.55 13.95
N ASP A 112 -8.52 18.74 14.50
CA ASP A 112 -8.14 17.58 15.28
C ASP A 112 -7.62 16.46 14.35
N LEU A 113 -6.33 16.55 14.04
CA LEU A 113 -5.60 15.52 13.30
C LEU A 113 -5.16 14.36 14.18
N SER A 114 -5.42 14.42 15.50
CA SER A 114 -4.96 13.40 16.46
C SER A 114 -5.44 12.01 16.07
N ARG A 115 -6.64 11.89 15.49
CA ARG A 115 -7.17 10.62 14.97
C ARG A 115 -6.42 10.10 13.76
N VAL A 116 -5.99 10.99 12.86
CA VAL A 116 -5.17 10.62 11.70
C VAL A 116 -3.82 10.10 12.20
N TYR A 117 -3.16 10.88 13.06
CA TYR A 117 -1.90 10.52 13.70
C TYR A 117 -1.98 9.19 14.47
N HIS A 118 -3.04 9.01 15.25
CA HIS A 118 -3.29 7.78 15.99
C HIS A 118 -3.47 6.58 15.05
N SER A 119 -4.35 6.69 14.06
CA SER A 119 -4.63 5.61 13.10
C SER A 119 -3.36 5.21 12.34
N LEU A 120 -2.56 6.20 11.93
CA LEU A 120 -1.26 5.98 11.30
C LEU A 120 -0.30 5.22 12.22
N ASN A 121 -0.17 5.65 13.47
CA ASN A 121 0.72 5.01 14.43
C ASN A 121 0.32 3.55 14.72
N VAL A 122 -0.98 3.30 14.88
CA VAL A 122 -1.51 1.95 15.13
C VAL A 122 -1.31 1.04 13.92
N PHE A 123 -1.47 1.58 12.71
CA PHE A 123 -1.23 0.83 11.48
C PHE A 123 0.25 0.50 11.26
N GLN A 124 1.15 1.40 11.67
CA GLN A 124 2.60 1.19 11.62
C GLN A 124 3.10 0.17 12.64
N ASN A 125 2.51 0.19 13.84
CA ASN A 125 2.91 -0.61 14.98
C ASN A 125 1.72 -1.43 15.48
N PRO A 126 1.23 -2.41 14.70
CA PRO A 126 0.10 -3.22 15.12
C PRO A 126 0.48 -4.12 16.29
N LEU A 127 -0.38 -4.18 17.30
CA LEU A 127 -0.23 -5.09 18.45
C LEU A 127 -0.47 -6.53 18.03
N THR A 128 -1.46 -6.76 17.17
CA THR A 128 -1.77 -8.08 16.62
C THR A 128 -1.90 -8.04 15.11
N PHE A 129 -1.46 -9.11 14.47
CA PHE A 129 -1.57 -9.33 13.05
C PHE A 129 -1.95 -10.79 12.82
N SER A 130 -2.98 -11.02 12.01
CA SER A 130 -3.37 -12.37 11.60
C SER A 130 -3.74 -12.37 10.13
N PHE A 131 -3.28 -13.39 9.42
CA PHE A 131 -3.54 -13.55 8.00
C PHE A 131 -4.01 -14.98 7.72
N ALA A 132 -5.11 -15.09 6.99
CA ALA A 132 -5.56 -16.31 6.35
C ALA A 132 -5.70 -16.02 4.86
N GLU A 133 -4.90 -16.71 4.05
CA GLU A 133 -4.74 -16.47 2.62
C GLU A 133 -6.07 -16.21 1.90
N ASN A 134 -6.17 -15.05 1.24
CA ASN A 134 -7.30 -14.57 0.44
C ASN A 134 -8.68 -14.61 1.14
N LYS A 135 -8.69 -14.74 2.48
CA LYS A 135 -9.90 -14.92 3.29
C LYS A 135 -10.00 -13.90 4.39
N SER A 136 -8.89 -13.59 5.05
CA SER A 136 -8.87 -12.69 6.21
C SER A 136 -7.50 -12.07 6.38
N LEU A 137 -7.51 -10.79 6.73
CA LEU A 137 -6.35 -10.02 7.12
C LEU A 137 -6.82 -9.12 8.24
N LYS A 138 -6.42 -9.45 9.47
CA LYS A 138 -6.76 -8.66 10.64
C LYS A 138 -5.54 -7.97 11.20
N VAL A 139 -5.74 -6.72 11.56
CA VAL A 139 -4.77 -5.88 12.27
C VAL A 139 -5.46 -5.40 13.54
N ASN A 140 -4.87 -5.67 14.70
CA ASN A 140 -5.49 -5.39 16.01
C ASN A 140 -6.91 -5.97 16.13
N GLU A 141 -7.07 -7.22 15.70
CA GLU A 141 -8.35 -7.96 15.65
C GLU A 141 -9.41 -7.36 14.74
N ARG A 142 -9.10 -6.28 14.00
CA ARG A 142 -9.99 -5.64 13.03
C ARG A 142 -9.75 -6.22 11.65
N GLU A 143 -10.80 -6.77 11.05
CA GLU A 143 -10.77 -7.26 9.67
C GLU A 143 -10.62 -6.10 8.68
N ILE A 144 -9.55 -6.14 7.88
CA ILE A 144 -9.22 -5.13 6.87
C ILE A 144 -9.08 -5.71 5.47
N HIS A 145 -9.17 -7.04 5.29
CA HIS A 145 -8.90 -7.69 4.00
C HIS A 145 -9.67 -7.07 2.84
N TRP A 146 -10.99 -6.91 2.98
CA TRP A 146 -11.83 -6.37 1.91
C TRP A 146 -11.44 -4.93 1.52
N TYR A 147 -11.22 -4.06 2.50
CA TYR A 147 -10.84 -2.67 2.25
C TYR A 147 -9.47 -2.57 1.60
N LEU A 148 -8.51 -3.39 2.06
CA LEU A 148 -7.20 -3.47 1.45
C LEU A 148 -7.28 -3.99 0.02
N ASP A 149 -8.01 -5.07 -0.22
CA ASP A 149 -8.24 -5.63 -1.56
C ASP A 149 -8.86 -4.60 -2.52
N GLN A 150 -9.88 -3.85 -2.08
CA GLN A 150 -10.45 -2.76 -2.87
C GLN A 150 -9.42 -1.66 -3.17
N ALA A 151 -8.65 -1.21 -2.18
CA ALA A 151 -7.59 -0.23 -2.40
C ALA A 151 -6.62 -0.72 -3.49
N MET A 152 -6.13 -1.96 -3.37
CA MET A 152 -5.18 -2.54 -4.32
C MET A 152 -5.74 -2.56 -5.75
N LYS A 153 -7.01 -2.96 -5.91
CA LYS A 153 -7.73 -2.92 -7.20
C LYS A 153 -7.84 -1.51 -7.78
N PHE A 154 -8.14 -0.51 -6.95
CA PHE A 154 -8.24 0.87 -7.41
C PHE A 154 -6.88 1.45 -7.80
N PHE A 155 -5.81 1.07 -7.12
CA PHE A 155 -4.46 1.47 -7.51
C PHE A 155 -4.12 0.93 -8.91
N GLU A 156 -4.37 -0.35 -9.16
CA GLU A 156 -4.14 -0.97 -10.47
C GLU A 156 -4.98 -0.32 -11.58
N ALA A 157 -6.22 0.05 -11.26
CA ALA A 157 -7.10 0.78 -12.16
C ALA A 157 -6.75 2.26 -12.32
N LYS A 158 -5.67 2.75 -11.69
CA LYS A 158 -5.28 4.18 -11.64
C LYS A 158 -6.39 5.10 -11.12
N ARG A 159 -7.26 4.56 -10.28
CA ARG A 159 -8.32 5.28 -9.57
C ARG A 159 -7.76 5.78 -8.24
N TRP A 160 -6.88 6.78 -8.31
CA TRP A 160 -6.04 7.23 -7.20
C TRP A 160 -6.81 7.74 -5.99
N LYS A 161 -7.90 8.49 -6.23
CA LYS A 161 -8.77 8.97 -5.15
C LYS A 161 -9.47 7.81 -4.43
N ASP A 162 -9.97 6.83 -5.17
CA ASP A 162 -10.61 5.65 -4.59
C ASP A 162 -9.60 4.77 -3.84
N PHE A 163 -8.39 4.60 -4.38
CA PHE A 163 -7.29 3.95 -3.66
C PHE A 163 -7.04 4.63 -2.31
N GLY A 164 -6.92 5.96 -2.32
CA GLY A 164 -6.81 6.76 -1.11
C GLY A 164 -7.96 6.49 -0.14
N PHE A 165 -9.21 6.59 -0.62
CA PHE A 165 -10.42 6.39 0.19
C PHE A 165 -10.41 5.05 0.93
N TYR A 166 -10.20 3.94 0.23
CA TYR A 166 -10.20 2.63 0.86
C TYR A 166 -9.02 2.44 1.83
N LEU A 167 -7.87 3.05 1.55
CA LEU A 167 -6.74 3.06 2.48
C LEU A 167 -7.05 3.88 3.74
N GLY A 168 -7.72 5.01 3.60
CA GLY A 168 -8.24 5.80 4.72
C GLY A 168 -9.24 5.02 5.58
N THR A 169 -10.15 4.27 4.95
CA THR A 169 -11.10 3.42 5.68
C THR A 169 -10.41 2.27 6.41
N CYS A 170 -9.37 1.65 5.81
CA CYS A 170 -8.49 0.70 6.50
C CYS A 170 -7.90 1.31 7.77
N LEU A 171 -7.32 2.52 7.67
CA LEU A 171 -6.72 3.22 8.81
C LEU A 171 -7.76 3.52 9.90
N GLY A 172 -8.93 4.03 9.53
CA GLY A 172 -10.00 4.32 10.48
C GLY A 172 -10.46 3.08 11.25
N LYS A 173 -10.55 1.93 10.57
CA LYS A 173 -10.89 0.65 11.23
C LYS A 173 -9.83 0.23 12.24
N VAL A 174 -8.55 0.32 11.88
CA VAL A 174 -7.43 -0.08 12.73
C VAL A 174 -7.26 0.88 13.92
N GLY A 175 -7.45 2.18 13.71
CA GLY A 175 -7.38 3.22 14.74
C GLY A 175 -8.54 3.25 15.73
N GLY A 176 -9.50 2.32 15.64
CA GLY A 176 -10.53 2.12 16.66
C GLY A 176 -11.67 3.13 16.67
N SER A 177 -11.87 3.90 15.58
CA SER A 177 -13.11 4.68 15.43
C SER A 177 -14.25 3.67 15.21
N GLY A 178 -15.19 3.55 16.15
CA GLY A 178 -16.27 2.55 16.16
C GLY A 178 -17.30 2.63 15.03
N ILE A 179 -16.91 2.99 13.80
CA ILE A 179 -17.77 3.05 12.62
C ILE A 179 -17.47 1.82 11.75
N GLN A 180 -18.40 0.87 11.75
CA GLN A 180 -18.53 -0.06 10.65
C GLN A 180 -19.11 0.75 9.47
N VAL A 181 -18.33 0.97 8.42
CA VAL A 181 -18.90 1.38 7.13
C VAL A 181 -19.76 0.20 6.67
N ILE A 182 -21.06 0.31 6.91
CA ILE A 182 -22.05 -0.61 6.37
C ILE A 182 -22.11 -0.26 4.87
N GLY A 183 -21.57 -1.13 4.03
CA GLY A 183 -21.75 -1.01 2.59
C GLY A 183 -23.25 -1.10 2.28
N TYR A 184 -23.78 -0.08 1.63
CA TYR A 184 -25.08 -0.12 0.97
C TYR A 184 -24.95 -0.83 -0.38
#